data_AF-A0A7Y9BIA9-F1
#
_entry.id   AF-A0A7Y9BIA9-F1
#
_cell.length_a   1.000
_cell.length_b   1.000
_cell.length_c   1.000
_cell.angle_alpha   90.00
_cell.angle_beta   90.00
_cell.angle_gamma   90.00
#
_symmetry.space_group_name_H-M   'P 1'
#
loop_
_entity.id
_entity.type
_entity.pdbx_description
1 polymer ?
#
loop_
_entity_poly.entity_id
_entity_poly.type
_entity_poly.pdbx_seq_one_letter_code
_entity_poly.pdbx_strand_id
1 'polypeptide(L)'
;MKNQIDTIYILENPEKRIIKFATGYQLKYDDIIKDVFGVACLNDLQMMIQFNKPFQDSICNSKSINLKELSLKQVIRIASRNELLQLREQLMEQLGDLPIPRPFDTTIQLQEGIFHWDETNSLYISEKLGA
;
A
#
# COMPACT_ATOMS: atom_id res chain seq x y z
N MET A 1 -18.07 -10.38 -16.57
CA MET A 1 -16.84 -9.59 -16.39
C MET A 1 -15.83 -10.48 -15.70
N LYS A 2 -14.58 -10.57 -16.17
CA LYS A 2 -13.58 -11.37 -15.44
C LYS A 2 -13.37 -10.67 -14.09
N ASN A 3 -13.68 -11.35 -12.98
CA ASN A 3 -13.39 -10.88 -11.63
C ASN A 3 -11.86 -10.79 -11.49
N GLN A 4 -11.29 -9.65 -11.87
CA GLN A 4 -9.87 -9.40 -11.67
C GLN A 4 -9.67 -9.17 -10.18
N ILE A 5 -8.86 -10.01 -9.55
CA ILE A 5 -8.51 -9.84 -8.14
C ILE A 5 -7.68 -8.58 -8.00
N ASP A 6 -8.15 -7.65 -7.18
CA ASP A 6 -7.46 -6.39 -6.96
C ASP A 6 -6.18 -6.61 -6.15
N THR A 7 -5.07 -6.14 -6.69
CA THR A 7 -3.79 -6.11 -5.97
C THR A 7 -3.76 -4.88 -5.07
N ILE A 8 -3.45 -5.08 -3.80
CA ILE A 8 -3.31 -3.99 -2.84
C ILE A 8 -1.86 -3.53 -2.79
N TYR A 9 -1.68 -2.23 -2.94
CA TYR A 9 -0.41 -1.56 -2.87
C TYR A 9 -0.33 -0.72 -1.61
N ILE A 10 0.88 -0.57 -1.10
CA ILE A 10 1.24 0.41 -0.08
C ILE A 10 2.11 1.48 -0.73
N LEU A 11 1.75 2.73 -0.49
CA LEU A 11 2.47 3.93 -0.90
C LEU A 11 3.05 4.58 0.34
N GLU A 12 4.37 4.79 0.36
CA GLU A 12 5.09 5.32 1.50
C GLU A 12 5.92 6.53 1.07
N ASN A 13 5.62 7.68 1.66
CA ASN A 13 6.41 8.89 1.56
C ASN A 13 7.15 9.12 2.89
N PRO A 14 8.44 8.72 2.98
CA PRO A 14 9.21 8.87 4.22
C PRO A 14 9.52 10.34 4.56
N GLU A 15 9.60 11.24 3.58
CA GLU A 15 9.81 12.68 3.80
C GLU A 15 8.63 13.30 4.57
N LYS A 16 7.40 12.93 4.20
CA LYS A 16 6.16 13.45 4.81
C LYS A 16 5.58 12.55 5.91
N ARG A 17 6.18 11.37 6.15
CA ARG A 17 5.67 10.32 7.04
C ARG A 17 4.24 9.89 6.70
N ILE A 18 3.94 9.82 5.41
CA ILE A 18 2.62 9.40 4.90
C ILE A 18 2.73 7.94 4.46
N ILE A 19 1.80 7.13 4.93
CA ILE A 19 1.57 5.76 4.45
C ILE A 19 0.10 5.68 4.02
N LYS A 20 -0.16 5.21 2.80
CA LYS A 20 -1.52 4.94 2.30
C LYS A 20 -1.58 3.60 1.58
N PHE A 21 -2.73 2.96 1.64
CA PHE A 21 -3.05 1.78 0.85
C PHE A 21 -3.87 2.17 -0.39
N ALA A 22 -3.70 1.44 -1.48
CA ALA A 22 -4.41 1.66 -2.74
C ALA A 22 -4.65 0.36 -3.49
N THR A 23 -5.74 0.27 -4.25
CA THR A 23 -5.88 -0.75 -5.28
C THR A 23 -5.15 -0.35 -6.57
N GLY A 24 -4.99 -1.30 -7.48
CA GLY A 24 -4.46 -1.02 -8.83
C GLY A 24 -5.30 -0.02 -9.63
N TYR A 25 -6.60 0.06 -9.36
CA TYR A 25 -7.49 1.07 -9.95
C TYR A 25 -7.16 2.47 -9.38
N GLN A 26 -7.09 2.59 -8.05
CA GLN A 26 -6.82 3.87 -7.38
C GLN A 26 -5.45 4.44 -7.77
N LEU A 27 -4.43 3.57 -7.92
CA LEU A 27 -3.11 3.99 -8.42
C LEU A 27 -3.15 4.61 -9.82
N LYS A 28 -4.11 4.24 -10.67
CA LYS A 28 -4.19 4.67 -12.06
C LYS A 28 -5.12 5.86 -12.27
N TYR A 29 -6.20 5.93 -11.50
CA TYR A 29 -7.32 6.82 -11.80
C TYR A 29 -7.66 7.80 -10.68
N ASP A 30 -7.21 7.55 -9.45
CA ASP A 30 -7.48 8.43 -8.32
C ASP A 30 -6.28 9.37 -8.05
N ASP A 31 -6.52 10.42 -7.27
CA ASP A 31 -5.51 11.40 -6.84
C ASP A 31 -4.51 10.86 -5.80
N ILE A 32 -4.42 9.53 -5.60
CA ILE A 32 -3.62 8.94 -4.51
C ILE A 32 -2.12 9.24 -4.62
N ILE A 33 -1.59 9.35 -5.85
CA ILE A 33 -0.20 9.75 -6.07
C ILE A 33 0.03 11.19 -5.63
N LYS A 34 -0.92 12.08 -5.94
CA LYS A 34 -0.88 13.49 -5.54
C LYS A 34 -1.02 13.63 -4.04
N ASP A 35 -1.90 12.87 -3.41
CA ASP A 35 -2.11 12.90 -1.96
C ASP A 35 -0.85 12.49 -1.19
N VAL A 36 -0.17 11.43 -1.64
CA VAL A 36 0.98 10.87 -0.92
C VAL A 36 2.27 11.62 -1.25
N PHE A 37 2.52 11.90 -2.53
CA PHE A 37 3.79 12.44 -3.00
C PHE A 37 3.73 13.91 -3.39
N GLY A 38 2.55 14.47 -3.64
CA GLY A 38 2.38 15.85 -4.10
C GLY A 38 2.64 16.05 -5.59
N VAL A 39 2.66 14.96 -6.37
CA VAL A 39 2.91 14.98 -7.83
C VAL A 39 1.71 14.39 -8.58
N ALA A 40 1.51 14.76 -9.85
CA ALA A 40 0.25 14.46 -10.53
C ALA A 40 0.12 12.98 -10.94
N CYS A 41 1.24 12.29 -11.24
CA CYS A 41 1.19 10.92 -11.73
C CYS A 41 2.45 10.10 -11.41
N LEU A 42 2.44 8.81 -11.75
CA LEU A 42 3.59 7.91 -11.58
C LEU A 42 4.86 8.38 -12.32
N ASN A 43 4.71 9.01 -13.49
CA ASN A 43 5.87 9.53 -14.24
C ASN A 43 6.52 10.69 -13.50
N ASP A 44 5.73 11.59 -12.94
CA ASP A 44 6.25 12.69 -12.11
C ASP A 44 6.88 12.18 -10.82
N LEU A 45 6.33 11.11 -10.24
CA LEU A 45 6.95 10.43 -9.10
C LEU A 45 8.31 9.82 -9.47
N GLN A 46 8.44 9.21 -10.65
CA GLN A 46 9.74 8.74 -11.12
C GLN A 46 10.74 9.89 -11.27
N MET A 47 10.32 11.04 -11.82
CA MET A 47 11.18 12.23 -11.88
C MET A 47 11.54 12.74 -10.48
N MET A 48 10.59 12.75 -9.55
CA MET A 48 10.83 13.14 -8.16
C MET A 48 11.88 12.24 -7.50
N ILE A 49 11.78 10.91 -7.66
CA ILE A 49 12.78 9.96 -7.16
C ILE A 49 14.16 10.20 -7.79
N GLN A 50 14.24 10.66 -9.03
CA GLN A 50 15.51 10.89 -9.74
C GLN A 50 16.17 12.24 -9.43
N PHE A 51 15.40 13.28 -9.13
CA PHE A 51 15.92 14.65 -9.08
C PHE A 51 15.68 15.38 -7.75
N ASN A 52 14.74 14.94 -6.92
CA ASN A 52 14.45 15.58 -5.65
C ASN A 52 15.36 15.03 -4.53
N LYS A 53 16.46 15.73 -4.23
CA LYS A 53 17.44 15.31 -3.22
C LYS A 53 16.85 15.09 -1.81
N PRO A 54 16.07 16.02 -1.22
CA PRO A 54 15.40 15.77 0.06
C PRO A 54 14.60 14.46 0.08
N PHE A 55 13.87 14.19 -1.00
CA PHE A 55 13.09 12.96 -1.11
C PHE A 55 13.98 11.72 -1.24
N GLN A 56 15.04 11.78 -2.06
CA GLN A 56 16.03 10.71 -2.18
C GLN A 56 16.66 10.36 -0.83
N ASP A 57 17.15 11.36 -0.10
CA ASP A 57 17.77 11.19 1.21
C ASP A 57 16.78 10.55 2.19
N SER A 58 15.51 10.98 2.15
CA SER A 58 14.47 10.41 3.01
C SER A 58 14.22 8.92 2.75
N ILE A 59 14.23 8.48 1.50
CA ILE A 59 14.05 7.06 1.13
C ILE A 59 15.30 6.25 1.51
N CYS A 60 16.49 6.75 1.18
CA CYS A 60 17.76 6.09 1.52
C CYS A 60 17.86 5.84 3.03
N ASN A 61 17.52 6.86 3.83
CA ASN A 61 17.55 6.76 5.29
C ASN A 61 16.48 5.80 5.82
N SER A 62 15.25 5.86 5.32
CA SER A 62 14.17 5.00 5.85
C SER A 62 14.36 3.53 5.49
N LYS A 63 14.92 3.23 4.31
CA LYS A 63 15.13 1.86 3.82
C LYS A 63 16.54 1.34 4.07
N SER A 64 17.45 2.16 4.59
CA SER A 64 18.88 1.83 4.75
C SER A 64 19.53 1.34 3.45
N ILE A 65 19.26 2.07 2.35
CA ILE A 65 19.78 1.77 1.00
C ILE A 65 20.60 2.95 0.45
N ASN A 66 21.33 2.70 -0.63
CA ASN A 66 22.08 3.75 -1.32
C ASN A 66 21.29 4.38 -2.48
N LEU A 67 21.72 5.56 -2.91
CA LEU A 67 21.12 6.29 -4.04
C LEU A 67 21.03 5.44 -5.33
N LYS A 68 21.99 4.54 -5.56
CA LYS A 68 22.03 3.66 -6.74
C LYS A 68 20.93 2.59 -6.75
N GLU A 69 20.31 2.34 -5.59
CA GLU A 69 19.27 1.34 -5.38
C GLU A 69 17.86 1.96 -5.39
N LEU A 70 17.77 3.29 -5.53
CA LEU A 70 16.50 3.99 -5.59
C LEU A 70 15.71 3.59 -6.82
N SER A 71 14.45 3.26 -6.57
CA SER A 71 13.48 2.97 -7.61
C SER A 71 12.07 3.18 -7.06
N LEU A 72 11.10 3.21 -7.97
CA LEU A 72 9.68 3.32 -7.61
C LEU A 72 9.24 2.24 -6.61
N LYS A 73 9.83 1.04 -6.66
CA LYS A 73 9.50 -0.09 -5.80
C LYS A 73 9.78 0.16 -4.31
N GLN A 74 10.60 1.15 -3.98
CA GLN A 74 10.91 1.49 -2.59
C GLN A 74 9.80 2.32 -1.93
N VAL A 75 8.97 2.99 -2.73
CA VAL A 75 7.90 3.88 -2.26
C VAL A 75 6.52 3.41 -2.67
N ILE A 76 6.40 2.56 -3.70
CA ILE A 76 5.16 1.89 -4.08
C ILE A 76 5.47 0.40 -4.23
N ARG A 77 4.85 -0.42 -3.38
CA ARG A 77 5.01 -1.88 -3.43
C ARG A 77 3.68 -2.58 -3.15
N ILE A 78 3.61 -3.86 -3.48
CA ILE A 78 2.48 -4.69 -3.08
C ILE A 78 2.51 -4.80 -1.56
N ALA A 79 1.36 -4.60 -0.91
CA ALA A 79 1.24 -4.70 0.53
C ALA A 79 1.45 -6.16 0.99
N SER A 80 2.09 -6.33 2.13
CA SER A 80 2.22 -7.59 2.84
C SER A 80 1.03 -7.83 3.77
N ARG A 81 0.87 -9.07 4.21
CA ARG A 81 -0.11 -9.44 5.23
C ARG A 81 0.08 -8.64 6.53
N ASN A 82 1.33 -8.46 6.96
CA ASN A 82 1.63 -7.75 8.21
C ASN A 82 1.19 -6.29 8.15
N GLU A 83 1.28 -5.66 6.98
CA GLU A 83 0.85 -4.26 6.82
C GLU A 83 -0.68 -4.13 6.83
N LEU A 84 -1.40 -5.13 6.32
CA LEU A 84 -2.85 -5.16 6.50
C LEU A 84 -3.25 -5.36 7.96
N LEU A 85 -2.48 -6.12 8.74
CA LEU A 85 -2.73 -6.22 10.19
C LEU A 85 -2.55 -4.87 10.88
N GLN A 86 -1.51 -4.11 10.51
CA GLN A 86 -1.33 -2.74 11.00
C GLN A 86 -2.48 -1.80 10.58
N LEU A 87 -2.97 -1.91 9.35
CA LEU A 87 -4.14 -1.15 8.90
C LEU A 87 -5.37 -1.49 9.75
N ARG A 88 -5.59 -2.77 10.04
CA ARG A 88 -6.69 -3.23 10.91
C ARG A 88 -6.57 -2.64 12.31
N GLU A 89 -5.38 -2.66 12.91
CA GLU A 89 -5.12 -2.06 14.23
C GLU A 89 -5.45 -0.56 14.22
N GLN A 90 -5.01 0.18 13.19
CA GLN A 90 -5.34 1.60 13.03
C GLN A 90 -6.85 1.85 12.90
N LEU A 91 -7.56 1.00 12.15
CA LEU A 91 -9.01 1.09 12.02
C LEU A 91 -9.72 0.80 13.35
N MET A 92 -9.24 -0.18 14.12
CA MET A 92 -9.76 -0.47 15.46
C MET A 92 -9.59 0.73 16.41
N GLU A 93 -8.41 1.36 16.41
CA GLU A 93 -8.15 2.55 17.23
C GLU A 93 -9.07 3.72 16.85
N GLN A 94 -9.38 3.89 15.57
CA GLN A 94 -10.25 4.96 15.07
C GLN A 94 -11.74 4.71 15.31
N LEU A 95 -12.18 3.45 15.18
CA LEU A 95 -13.60 3.07 15.24
C LEU A 95 -14.06 2.68 16.65
N GLY A 96 -13.15 2.32 17.54
CA GLY A 96 -13.48 1.82 18.88
C GLY A 96 -14.26 0.49 18.79
N ASP A 97 -15.47 0.46 19.37
CA ASP A 97 -16.33 -0.73 19.42
C ASP A 97 -17.18 -0.95 18.14
N LEU A 98 -17.05 -0.08 17.13
CA LEU A 98 -17.79 -0.24 15.89
C LEU A 98 -17.19 -1.37 15.02
N PRO A 99 -18.02 -2.10 14.26
CA PRO A 99 -17.52 -3.14 13.37
C PRO A 99 -16.60 -2.52 12.32
N ILE A 100 -15.45 -3.15 12.10
CA ILE A 100 -14.49 -2.72 11.08
C ILE A 100 -15.11 -3.00 9.71
N PRO A 101 -15.36 -1.97 8.88
CA PRO A 101 -15.84 -2.21 7.53
C PRO A 101 -14.73 -2.89 6.73
N ARG A 102 -15.14 -3.75 5.79
CA ARG A 102 -14.20 -4.35 4.85
C ARG A 102 -13.47 -3.24 4.07
N PRO A 103 -12.14 -3.13 4.14
CA PRO A 103 -11.43 -1.99 3.56
C PRO A 103 -11.22 -2.11 2.04
N PHE A 104 -11.34 -3.30 1.47
CA PHE A 104 -11.16 -3.58 0.03
C PHE A 104 -12.21 -4.62 -0.43
N ASP A 105 -12.00 -5.22 -1.60
CA ASP A 105 -12.85 -6.30 -2.08
C ASP A 105 -12.74 -7.58 -1.25
N THR A 106 -13.73 -8.48 -1.39
CA THR A 106 -13.77 -9.76 -0.65
C THR A 106 -12.52 -10.61 -0.90
N THR A 107 -11.98 -10.56 -2.12
CA THR A 107 -10.77 -11.27 -2.52
C THR A 107 -9.74 -10.27 -3.01
N ILE A 108 -8.54 -10.33 -2.44
CA ILE A 108 -7.45 -9.41 -2.77
C ILE A 108 -6.14 -10.16 -3.00
N GLN A 109 -5.22 -9.52 -3.72
CA GLN A 109 -3.85 -10.00 -3.88
C GLN A 109 -2.85 -9.14 -3.11
N LEU A 110 -2.03 -9.82 -2.31
CA LEU A 110 -0.92 -9.29 -1.54
C LEU A 110 0.41 -9.88 -2.01
N GLN A 111 1.50 -9.44 -1.40
CA GLN A 111 2.84 -9.93 -1.72
C GLN A 111 2.95 -11.45 -1.53
N GLU A 112 2.28 -12.00 -0.52
CA GLU A 112 2.34 -13.43 -0.17
C GLU A 112 1.34 -14.30 -0.95
N GLY A 113 0.40 -13.71 -1.69
CA GLY A 113 -0.60 -14.45 -2.47
C GLY A 113 -1.99 -13.85 -2.39
N ILE A 114 -3.00 -14.71 -2.59
CA ILE A 114 -4.42 -14.33 -2.59
C ILE A 114 -5.00 -14.52 -1.19
N PHE A 115 -5.77 -13.53 -0.75
CA PHE A 115 -6.42 -13.51 0.55
C PHE A 115 -7.91 -13.23 0.41
N HIS A 116 -8.68 -13.74 1.36
CA HIS A 116 -10.12 -13.59 1.44
C HIS A 116 -10.50 -12.90 2.74
N TRP A 117 -11.50 -12.02 2.68
CA TRP A 117 -12.02 -11.34 3.85
C TRP A 117 -12.85 -12.30 4.71
N ASP A 118 -12.46 -12.40 5.97
CA ASP A 118 -13.21 -13.09 7.03
C ASP A 118 -14.02 -12.05 7.81
N GLU A 119 -15.33 -12.02 7.56
CA GLU A 119 -16.28 -11.14 8.25
C GLU A 119 -16.31 -11.36 9.76
N THR A 120 -16.04 -12.59 10.23
CA THR A 120 -16.12 -12.94 11.66
C THR A 120 -15.00 -12.28 12.46
N ASN A 121 -13.80 -12.27 11.90
CA ASN A 121 -12.61 -11.74 12.56
C ASN A 121 -12.17 -10.36 12.02
N SER A 122 -12.89 -9.85 11.01
CA SER A 122 -12.60 -8.62 10.28
C SER A 122 -11.14 -8.55 9.81
N LEU A 123 -10.69 -9.61 9.12
CA LEU A 123 -9.31 -9.74 8.65
C LEU A 123 -9.21 -10.54 7.36
N TYR A 124 -8.11 -10.37 6.64
CA TYR A 124 -7.80 -11.14 5.44
C TYR A 124 -7.04 -12.42 5.79
N ILE A 125 -7.62 -13.58 5.44
CA ILE A 125 -7.00 -14.90 5.61
C ILE A 125 -6.48 -15.42 4.26
N SER A 126 -5.29 -16.02 4.27
CA SER A 126 -4.76 -16.69 3.09
C SER A 126 -5.55 -17.97 2.85
N GLU A 127 -5.97 -18.23 1.62
CA GLU A 127 -6.32 -19.59 1.22
C GLU A 127 -5.02 -20.40 1.15
N LYS A 128 -4.57 -20.94 2.27
CA LYS A 128 -3.83 -22.20 2.18
C LYS A 128 -4.87 -23.23 1.75
N LEU A 129 -4.92 -23.52 0.45
CA LEU A 129 -5.48 -24.80 0.00
C LEU A 129 -4.81 -25.86 0.87
N GLY A 130 -5.63 -26.59 1.64
CA GLY A 130 -5.16 -27.71 2.43
C GLY A 130 -4.34 -28.64 1.54
N ALA A 131 -3.15 -28.99 2.03
CA ALA A 131 -2.45 -30.21 1.63
C ALA A 131 -3.20 -31.42 2.19
#